data_AF-A0A1Q2SJR3-F1
#
_entry.id   AF-A0A1Q2SJR3-F1
#
_cell.length_a   1.000
_cell.length_b   1.000
_cell.length_c   1.000
_cell.angle_alpha   90.00
_cell.angle_beta   90.00
_cell.angle_gamma   90.00
#
_symmetry.space_group_name_H-M   'P 1'
#
loop_
_entity.id
_entity.type
_entity.pdbx_description
1 polymer ?
#
loop_
_entity_poly.entity_id
_entity_poly.type
_entity_poly.pdbx_seq_one_letter_code
_entity_poly.pdbx_strand_id
1 'polypeptide(L)' 'TYECPPAYAAWYCLNGATCFTVKIGESLLYNCECAEGYMGPRCEYKDLDRSYLPSQQRIMLET' A
#
# COMPACT_ATOMS: atom_id res chain seq x y z
N THR A 1 -3.40 8.01 -15.19
CA THR A 1 -2.27 8.20 -14.25
C THR A 1 -1.03 8.48 -15.08
N TYR A 2 -0.11 9.29 -14.58
CA TYR A 2 1.16 9.59 -15.25
C TYR A 2 2.29 8.85 -14.57
N GLU A 3 3.37 8.60 -15.30
CA GLU A 3 4.58 8.04 -14.69
C GLU A 3 5.21 9.02 -13.70
N CYS A 4 5.77 8.48 -12.63
CA CYS A 4 6.54 9.26 -11.67
C CYS A 4 7.89 9.69 -12.29
N PRO A 5 8.43 10.85 -11.91
CA PRO A 5 9.81 11.21 -12.22
C PRO A 5 10.78 10.11 -11.78
N PRO A 6 11.93 9.90 -12.46
CA PRO A 6 12.81 8.76 -12.20
C PRO A 6 13.24 8.60 -10.74
N ALA A 7 13.51 9.72 -10.05
CA ALA A 7 13.88 9.70 -8.64
C ALA A 7 12.73 9.20 -7.73
N TYR A 8 11.48 9.59 -8.02
CA TYR A 8 10.31 9.14 -7.26
C TYR A 8 9.94 7.70 -7.60
N ALA A 9 10.02 7.32 -8.88
CA ALA A 9 9.79 5.94 -9.30
C ALA A 9 10.76 4.95 -8.62
N ALA A 10 12.02 5.36 -8.41
CA ALA A 10 13.03 4.51 -7.80
C ALA A 10 12.99 4.45 -6.26
N TRP A 11 12.66 5.57 -5.60
CA TRP A 11 12.90 5.70 -4.14
C TRP A 11 11.69 6.12 -3.32
N TYR A 12 10.59 6.54 -3.93
CA TYR A 12 9.42 7.01 -3.18
C TYR A 12 8.62 5.84 -2.62
N CYS A 13 8.16 4.92 -3.45
CA CYS A 13 7.39 3.77 -3.00
C CYS A 13 8.32 2.65 -2.50
N LEU A 14 7.99 2.05 -1.36
CA LEU A 14 8.81 1.03 -0.70
C LEU A 14 8.23 -0.38 -0.93
N ASN A 15 9.01 -1.41 -0.57
CA ASN A 15 8.54 -2.80 -0.51
C ASN A 15 7.94 -3.35 -1.82
N GLY A 16 8.52 -2.99 -2.97
CA GLY A 16 8.08 -3.50 -4.28
C GLY A 16 6.81 -2.84 -4.82
N ALA A 17 6.42 -1.70 -4.27
CA ALA A 17 5.28 -0.92 -4.75
C ALA A 17 5.59 -0.14 -6.04
N THR A 18 4.55 0.16 -6.81
CA THR A 18 4.64 0.90 -8.07
C THR A 18 4.22 2.36 -7.87
N CYS A 19 5.06 3.31 -8.28
CA CYS A 19 4.74 4.73 -8.19
C CYS A 19 3.88 5.19 -9.36
N PHE A 20 2.82 5.95 -9.07
CA PHE A 20 2.04 6.64 -10.09
C PHE A 20 1.68 8.06 -9.65
N THR A 21 1.53 8.94 -10.64
CA THR A 21 1.17 10.35 -10.41
C THR A 21 -0.25 10.62 -10.87
N VAL A 22 -1.00 11.37 -10.07
CA VAL A 22 -2.33 11.90 -10.41
C VAL A 22 -2.29 13.42 -10.37
N LYS A 23 -2.92 14.05 -11.37
CA LYS A 23 -3.06 15.50 -11.45
C LYS A 23 -4.46 15.88 -10.98
N ILE A 24 -4.56 16.64 -9.90
CA ILE A 24 -5.83 17.18 -9.37
C ILE A 24 -5.74 18.71 -9.42
N GLY A 25 -6.48 19.32 -10.36
CA GLY A 25 -6.34 20.74 -10.66
C GLY A 25 -4.94 21.07 -11.21
N GLU A 26 -4.25 21.99 -10.56
CA GLU A 26 -2.86 22.37 -10.87
C GLU A 26 -1.81 21.54 -10.10
N SER A 27 -2.25 20.75 -9.13
CA SER A 27 -1.35 19.99 -8.25
C SER A 27 -1.04 18.58 -8.80
N LEU A 28 0.23 18.19 -8.71
CA LEU A 28 0.69 16.82 -8.97
C LEU A 28 0.84 16.07 -7.65
N LEU A 29 0.15 14.93 -7.55
CA LEU A 29 0.13 14.07 -6.37
C LEU A 29 0.77 12.73 -6.69
N TYR A 30 1.82 12.40 -5.96
CA TYR A 30 2.54 11.13 -6.08
C TYR A 30 1.93 10.09 -5.14
N ASN A 31 1.52 8.96 -5.69
CA ASN A 31 0.89 7.87 -4.97
C ASN A 31 1.59 6.56 -5.27
N CYS A 32 1.39 5.58 -4.39
CA CYS A 32 1.99 4.26 -4.47
C CYS A 32 0.90 3.20 -4.54
N GLU A 33 1.01 2.30 -5.51
CA GLU A 33 0.25 1.06 -5.54
C GLU A 33 1.05 0.00 -4.79
N CYS A 34 0.55 -0.39 -3.62
CA CYS A 34 1.26 -1.30 -2.72
C CYS A 34 1.22 -2.74 -3.22
N ALA A 35 2.33 -3.46 -3.00
CA ALA A 35 2.37 -4.90 -3.13
C ALA A 35 1.49 -5.57 -2.06
N GLU A 36 1.10 -6.81 -2.31
CA GLU A 36 0.28 -7.59 -1.37
C GLU A 36 0.93 -7.66 0.02
N GLY A 37 0.14 -7.39 1.06
CA GLY A 37 0.62 -7.40 2.44
C GLY A 37 1.36 -6.13 2.87
N TYR A 38 1.32 -5.05 2.09
CA TYR A 38 1.86 -3.74 2.46
C TYR A 38 0.81 -2.63 2.37
N MET A 39 0.91 -1.65 3.26
CA MET A 39 0.01 -0.51 3.35
C MET A 39 0.75 0.76 3.78
N GLY A 40 0.07 1.89 3.68
CA GLY A 40 0.60 3.22 4.02
C GLY A 40 0.86 4.09 2.79
N PRO A 41 1.08 5.40 2.96
CA PRO A 41 1.29 6.35 1.86
C PRO A 41 2.43 5.98 0.91
N ARG A 42 3.45 5.29 1.43
CA ARG A 42 4.62 4.82 0.68
C ARG A 42 4.77 3.31 0.74
N CYS A 43 3.72 2.60 1.16
CA CYS A 43 3.74 1.15 1.39
C CYS A 43 4.80 0.73 2.41
N GLU A 44 5.03 1.58 3.42
CA GLU A 44 6.08 1.40 4.43
C GLU A 44 5.70 0.44 5.56
N TYR A 45 4.41 0.15 5.73
CA TYR A 45 3.90 -0.74 6.77
C TYR A 45 3.48 -2.07 6.17
N LYS A 46 3.58 -3.15 6.95
CA LYS A 46 2.93 -4.41 6.61
C LYS A 46 1.43 -4.29 6.89
N ASP A 47 0.63 -4.76 5.97
CA ASP A 47 -0.79 -4.93 6.21
C ASP A 47 -0.97 -6.03 7.27
N LEU A 48 -1.59 -5.68 8.40
CA LEU A 48 -1.80 -6.58 9.53
C LEU A 48 -3.06 -7.43 9.36
N ASP A 49 -3.52 -7.61 8.13
CA ASP A 49 -4.77 -8.27 7.78
C ASP A 49 -4.82 -9.70 8.32
N ARG A 50 -5.38 -9.85 9.53
CA ARG A 50 -5.60 -11.08 10.35
C ARG A 50 -4.47 -12.12 10.45
N SER A 51 -3.35 -11.93 9.79
CA SER A 51 -2.19 -12.83 9.75
C SER A 51 -1.36 -12.76 11.03
N TYR A 52 -1.45 -11.66 11.76
CA TYR A 52 -0.84 -11.46 13.07
C TYR A 52 -1.73 -11.89 14.24
N LEU A 53 -3.02 -12.14 14.01
CA LEU A 53 -3.85 -12.81 14.99
C LEU A 53 -3.57 -14.31 14.88
N PRO A 54 -3.10 -14.99 15.94
CA PRO A 54 -3.05 -16.45 15.93
C PRO A 54 -4.47 -16.92 15.62
N SER A 55 -4.64 -17.71 14.55
CA SER A 55 -5.91 -18.19 14.01
C SER A 55 -6.97 -18.23 15.10
N GLN A 56 -7.78 -17.18 15.21
CA GLN A 56 -8.80 -17.13 16.24
C GLN A 56 -9.69 -18.31 15.90
N GLN A 57 -9.57 -19.36 16.71
CA GLN A 57 -10.40 -20.54 16.64
C GLN A 57 -11.81 -20.01 16.44
N ARG A 58 -12.36 -20.20 15.24
CA ARG A 58 -13.79 -20.08 15.03
C ARG A 58 -14.39 -21.24 15.83
N ILE A 59 -14.41 -21.11 17.15
CA ILE A 59 -15.49 -21.69 17.92
C ILE A 59 -16.69 -20.94 17.38
N MET A 60 -17.40 -21.57 16.45
CA MET A 60 -18.78 -21.21 16.19
C MET A 60 -19.43 -21.22 17.58
N LEU A 61 -19.73 -20.06 18.14
CA LEU A 61 -20.80 -20.01 19.13
C LEU A 61 -22.07 -20.34 18.34
N GLU A 62 -22.33 -21.63 18.16
CA GLU A 62 -23.69 -22.12 18.02
C GLU A 62 -24.34 -21.98 19.41
N THR A 63 -25.29 -21.07 19.50
CA THR A 63 -26.40 -21.13 20.45
C THR A 63 -27.68 -20.89 19.69
#